data_AF-A0AA41QVB9-F1
#
_entry.id   AF-A0AA41QVB9-F1
#
_cell.length_a   1.000
_cell.length_b   1.000
_cell.length_c   1.000
_cell.angle_alpha   90.00
_cell.angle_beta   90.00
_cell.angle_gamma   90.00
#
_symmetry.space_group_name_H-M   'P 1'
#
loop_
_entity.id
_entity.type
_entity.pdbx_description
1 polymer ?
#
loop_
_entity_poly.entity_id
_entity_poly.type
_entity_poly.pdbx_seq_one_letter_code
_entity_poly.pdbx_strand_id
1 'polypeptide(L)'
;MTAMDLATLRRLAGEGNEEASNRLVELAAERGDLVELRALVDSGSELAGEQLARLAGERGDIDELRRLVDEGNELAADKLAQFAAAREDFDELSHLADEGNEVAATLLTRLIRGTE
;
A
#
# COMPACT_ATOMS: atom_id res chain seq x y z
N MET A 1 -16.07 17.38 -19.12
CA MET A 1 -16.71 16.46 -18.16
C MET A 1 -16.43 17.01 -16.77
N THR A 2 -17.49 17.43 -16.10
CA THR A 2 -17.52 18.52 -15.13
C THR A 2 -17.04 18.14 -13.74
N ALA A 3 -16.46 19.09 -13.03
CA ALA A 3 -16.12 19.01 -11.60
C ALA A 3 -17.32 18.74 -10.65
N MET A 4 -18.51 18.46 -11.19
CA MET A 4 -19.74 18.15 -10.47
C MET A 4 -19.76 16.73 -9.89
N ASP A 5 -18.87 15.85 -10.35
CA ASP A 5 -18.83 14.45 -9.92
C ASP A 5 -17.90 14.19 -8.73
N LEU A 6 -16.74 14.84 -8.63
CA LEU A 6 -15.76 14.51 -7.55
C LEU A 6 -16.24 14.95 -6.15
N ALA A 7 -16.80 16.15 -6.03
CA ALA A 7 -17.32 16.65 -4.75
C ALA A 7 -18.54 15.82 -4.29
N THR A 8 -19.37 15.38 -5.24
CA THR A 8 -20.51 14.50 -4.97
C THR A 8 -20.03 13.12 -4.55
N LEU A 9 -19.04 12.55 -5.25
CA LEU A 9 -18.41 11.29 -4.89
C LEU A 9 -17.77 11.35 -3.50
N ARG A 10 -17.04 12.42 -3.16
CA ARG A 10 -16.46 12.60 -1.81
C ARG A 10 -17.51 12.65 -0.72
N ARG A 11 -18.60 13.37 -0.98
CA ARG A 11 -19.73 13.41 -0.04
C ARG A 11 -20.33 12.02 0.16
N LEU A 12 -20.64 11.32 -0.94
CA LEU A 12 -21.21 9.97 -0.89
C LEU A 12 -20.26 8.97 -0.22
N ALA A 13 -18.97 9.02 -0.53
CA ALA A 13 -17.94 8.20 0.12
C ALA A 13 -17.89 8.45 1.62
N GLY A 14 -17.93 9.73 2.06
CA GLY A 14 -18.03 10.11 3.46
C GLY A 14 -19.37 9.71 4.13
N GLU A 15 -20.42 9.49 3.34
CA GLU A 15 -21.69 8.91 3.80
C GLU A 15 -21.66 7.37 3.81
N GLY A 16 -20.53 6.73 3.50
CA GLY A 16 -20.34 5.28 3.49
C GLY A 16 -20.72 4.61 2.16
N ASN A 17 -20.86 5.36 1.07
CA ASN A 17 -21.12 4.79 -0.25
C ASN A 17 -19.83 4.19 -0.83
N GLU A 18 -19.74 2.86 -0.80
CA GLU A 18 -18.57 2.12 -1.26
C GLU A 18 -18.29 2.31 -2.75
N GLU A 19 -19.31 2.39 -3.61
CA GLU A 19 -19.13 2.62 -5.05
C GLU A 19 -18.50 3.99 -5.31
N ALA A 20 -18.92 5.01 -4.55
CA ALA A 20 -18.33 6.34 -4.64
C ALA A 20 -16.88 6.37 -4.14
N SER A 21 -16.59 5.66 -3.04
CA SER A 21 -15.21 5.50 -2.52
C SER A 21 -14.32 4.82 -3.56
N ASN A 22 -14.78 3.70 -4.13
CA ASN A 22 -14.02 2.95 -5.15
C ASN A 22 -13.75 3.82 -6.38
N ARG A 23 -14.75 4.61 -6.80
CA ARG A 23 -14.57 5.52 -7.93
C ARG A 23 -13.57 6.63 -7.65
N LEU A 24 -13.52 7.15 -6.42
CA LEU A 24 -12.48 8.11 -6.02
C LEU A 24 -11.10 7.49 -6.01
N VAL A 25 -10.97 6.26 -5.51
CA VAL A 25 -9.71 5.51 -5.51
C VAL A 25 -9.20 5.33 -6.94
N GLU A 26 -10.04 4.87 -7.86
CA GLU A 26 -9.68 4.72 -9.28
C GLU A 26 -9.19 6.04 -9.88
N LEU A 27 -9.94 7.13 -9.69
CA LEU A 27 -9.59 8.45 -10.22
C LEU A 27 -8.29 8.99 -9.62
N ALA A 28 -8.06 8.76 -8.32
CA ALA A 28 -6.85 9.17 -7.64
C ALA A 28 -5.63 8.35 -8.12
N ALA A 29 -5.80 7.03 -8.29
CA ALA A 29 -4.76 6.14 -8.80
C ALA A 29 -4.39 6.48 -10.26
N GLU A 30 -5.37 6.72 -11.13
CA GLU A 30 -5.14 7.16 -12.52
C GLU A 30 -4.36 8.47 -12.60
N ARG A 31 -4.55 9.37 -11.64
CA ARG A 31 -3.84 10.64 -11.54
C ARG A 31 -2.50 10.52 -10.81
N GLY A 32 -2.22 9.39 -10.18
CA GLY A 32 -1.08 9.23 -9.28
C GLY A 32 -1.12 10.16 -8.07
N ASP A 33 -2.33 10.54 -7.62
CA ASP A 33 -2.59 11.44 -6.51
C ASP A 33 -2.50 10.69 -5.18
N LEU A 34 -1.28 10.59 -4.65
CA LEU A 34 -1.01 9.92 -3.38
C LEU A 34 -1.71 10.60 -2.20
N VAL A 35 -1.93 11.92 -2.25
CA VAL A 35 -2.56 12.67 -1.16
C VAL A 35 -4.02 12.27 -1.04
N GLU A 36 -4.73 12.20 -2.18
CA GLU A 36 -6.12 11.74 -2.19
C GLU A 36 -6.24 10.28 -1.76
N LEU A 37 -5.38 9.39 -2.27
CA LEU A 37 -5.37 7.98 -1.87
C LEU A 37 -5.14 7.84 -0.36
N ARG A 38 -4.20 8.58 0.21
CA ARG A 38 -3.93 8.57 1.64
C ARG A 38 -5.12 9.02 2.46
N ALA A 39 -5.81 10.08 2.04
CA ALA A 39 -7.03 10.52 2.71
C ALA A 39 -8.15 9.46 2.66
N LEU A 40 -8.24 8.69 1.58
CA LEU A 40 -9.18 7.58 1.45
C LEU A 40 -8.79 6.39 2.34
N VAL A 41 -7.49 6.09 2.49
CA VAL A 41 -6.98 5.11 3.47
C VAL A 41 -7.34 5.52 4.89
N ASP A 42 -7.07 6.78 5.26
CA ASP A 42 -7.38 7.32 6.58
C ASP A 42 -8.91 7.33 6.85
N SER A 43 -9.73 7.26 5.79
CA SER A 43 -11.19 7.10 5.86
C SER A 43 -11.66 5.63 5.93
N GLY A 44 -10.73 4.67 5.94
CA GLY A 44 -10.99 3.23 6.04
C GLY A 44 -11.12 2.49 4.70
N SER A 45 -10.70 3.08 3.57
CA SER A 45 -10.75 2.39 2.28
C SER A 45 -9.54 1.45 2.10
N GLU A 46 -9.79 0.15 2.21
CA GLU A 46 -8.78 -0.89 1.98
C GLU A 46 -8.23 -0.83 0.54
N LEU A 47 -9.11 -0.65 -0.45
CA LEU A 47 -8.75 -0.48 -1.86
C LEU A 47 -7.83 0.71 -2.10
N ALA A 48 -8.03 1.82 -1.38
CA ALA A 48 -7.14 2.96 -1.46
C ALA A 48 -5.72 2.58 -0.98
N GLY A 49 -5.64 1.77 0.08
CA GLY A 49 -4.37 1.30 0.64
C GLY A 49 -3.61 0.43 -0.34
N GLU A 50 -4.29 -0.50 -1.00
CA GLU A 50 -3.68 -1.33 -2.05
C GLU A 50 -3.16 -0.49 -3.23
N GLN A 51 -3.94 0.51 -3.68
CA GLN A 51 -3.51 1.40 -4.76
C GLN A 51 -2.32 2.26 -4.34
N LEU A 52 -2.33 2.76 -3.11
CA LEU A 52 -1.25 3.55 -2.56
C LEU A 52 0.02 2.71 -2.42
N ALA A 53 -0.09 1.48 -1.91
CA ALA A 53 1.02 0.52 -1.82
C ALA A 53 1.60 0.20 -3.20
N ARG A 54 0.75 0.01 -4.22
CA ARG A 54 1.19 -0.21 -5.59
C ARG A 54 2.02 0.95 -6.12
N LEU A 55 1.49 2.17 -6.03
CA LEU A 55 2.16 3.37 -6.52
C LEU A 55 3.43 3.68 -5.72
N ALA A 56 3.42 3.52 -4.40
CA ALA A 56 4.59 3.66 -3.54
C ALA A 56 5.68 2.67 -3.95
N GLY A 57 5.32 1.40 -4.17
CA GLY A 57 6.26 0.39 -4.65
C GLY A 57 6.82 0.69 -6.05
N GLU A 58 6.02 1.19 -6.98
CA GLU A 58 6.50 1.61 -8.30
C GLU A 58 7.47 2.80 -8.21
N ARG A 59 7.27 3.69 -7.24
CA ARG A 59 8.14 4.85 -6.99
C ARG A 59 9.34 4.53 -6.10
N GLY A 60 9.39 3.36 -5.47
CA GLY A 60 10.39 3.01 -4.46
C GLY A 60 10.24 3.83 -3.18
N ASP A 61 9.02 4.27 -2.85
CA ASP A 61 8.72 5.04 -1.65
C ASP A 61 8.58 4.10 -0.44
N ILE A 62 9.73 3.80 0.18
CA ILE A 62 9.84 2.87 1.31
C ILE A 62 9.14 3.41 2.56
N ASP A 63 9.19 4.73 2.77
CA ASP A 63 8.58 5.36 3.94
C ASP A 63 7.04 5.26 3.89
N GLU A 64 6.44 5.46 2.70
CA GLU A 64 5.00 5.28 2.53
C GLU A 64 4.59 3.79 2.62
N LEU A 65 5.42 2.86 2.11
CA LEU A 65 5.17 1.43 2.28
C LEU A 65 5.19 1.04 3.76
N ARG A 66 6.17 1.50 4.55
CA ARG A 66 6.23 1.23 5.99
C ARG A 66 5.01 1.76 6.72
N ARG A 67 4.58 3.00 6.43
CA ARG A 67 3.35 3.56 7.00
C ARG A 67 2.15 2.65 6.72
N LEU A 68 2.01 2.18 5.48
CA LEU A 68 0.91 1.30 5.10
C LEU A 68 0.99 -0.06 5.79
N VAL A 69 2.20 -0.60 6.03
CA VAL A 69 2.39 -1.80 6.85
C VAL A 69 1.92 -1.57 8.29
N ASP A 70 2.27 -0.43 8.90
CA ASP A 70 1.82 -0.06 10.24
C ASP A 70 0.28 0.06 10.31
N GLU A 71 -0.38 0.38 9.19
CA GLU A 71 -1.83 0.41 9.04
C GLU A 71 -2.44 -0.97 8.71
N GLY A 72 -1.62 -2.02 8.62
CA GLY A 72 -2.05 -3.40 8.35
C GLY A 72 -2.20 -3.75 6.87
N ASN A 73 -1.63 -2.97 5.94
CA ASN A 73 -1.72 -3.26 4.51
C ASN A 73 -0.75 -4.38 4.11
N GLU A 74 -1.29 -5.57 3.84
CA GLU A 74 -0.51 -6.76 3.47
C GLU A 74 0.28 -6.57 2.16
N LEU A 75 -0.31 -5.89 1.16
CA LEU A 75 0.37 -5.63 -0.11
C LEU A 75 1.58 -4.71 0.05
N ALA A 76 1.50 -3.74 0.96
CA ALA A 76 2.63 -2.89 1.31
C ALA A 76 3.74 -3.70 1.97
N ALA A 77 3.40 -4.62 2.86
CA ALA A 77 4.36 -5.50 3.54
C ALA A 77 5.09 -6.40 2.53
N ASP A 78 4.38 -6.98 1.58
CA ASP A 78 4.97 -7.80 0.51
C ASP A 78 5.96 -7.00 -0.34
N LYS A 79 5.60 -5.77 -0.70
CA LYS A 79 6.48 -4.89 -1.49
C LYS A 79 7.70 -4.47 -0.70
N LEU A 80 7.51 -4.11 0.57
CA LEU A 80 8.60 -3.74 1.47
C LEU A 80 9.57 -4.92 1.65
N ALA A 81 9.05 -6.14 1.80
CA ALA A 81 9.85 -7.36 1.86
C ALA A 81 10.67 -7.57 0.58
N GLN A 82 10.08 -7.33 -0.61
CA GLN A 82 10.83 -7.42 -1.87
C GLN A 82 11.97 -6.39 -1.94
N PHE A 83 11.74 -5.16 -1.47
CA PHE A 83 12.78 -4.13 -1.40
C PHE A 83 13.88 -4.48 -0.40
N ALA A 84 13.50 -4.97 0.78
CA ALA A 84 14.42 -5.44 1.80
C ALA A 84 15.31 -6.57 1.26
N ALA A 85 14.70 -7.56 0.60
CA ALA A 85 15.42 -8.67 -0.03
C ALA A 85 16.39 -8.21 -1.12
N ALA A 86 16.00 -7.25 -1.96
CA ALA A 86 16.88 -6.69 -2.99
C ALA A 86 18.09 -5.93 -2.41
N ARG A 87 17.97 -5.45 -1.17
CA ARG A 87 19.03 -4.74 -0.43
C ARG A 87 19.78 -5.64 0.55
N GLU A 88 19.43 -6.93 0.60
CA GLU A 88 19.93 -7.88 1.60
C GLU A 88 19.72 -7.37 3.04
N ASP A 89 18.61 -6.69 3.27
CA ASP A 89 18.21 -6.16 4.57
C ASP A 89 17.49 -7.25 5.38
N PHE A 90 18.30 -8.09 6.04
CA PHE A 90 17.82 -9.22 6.84
C PHE A 90 17.02 -8.78 8.07
N ASP A 91 17.34 -7.62 8.65
CA ASP A 91 16.63 -7.09 9.82
C ASP A 91 15.19 -6.70 9.46
N GLU A 92 15.00 -5.98 8.35
CA GLU A 92 13.66 -5.63 7.86
C GLU A 92 12.85 -6.87 7.47
N LEU A 93 13.48 -7.85 6.80
CA LEU A 93 12.83 -9.11 6.46
C LEU A 93 12.42 -9.92 7.69
N SER A 94 13.27 -9.97 8.73
CA SER A 94 12.92 -10.64 9.97
C SER A 94 11.75 -9.95 10.64
N HIS A 95 11.80 -8.62 10.77
CA HIS A 95 10.70 -7.84 11.37
C HIS A 95 9.37 -8.13 10.67
N LEU A 96 9.33 -8.02 9.34
CA LEU A 96 8.12 -8.32 8.57
C LEU A 96 7.64 -9.76 8.74
N ALA A 97 8.56 -10.73 8.79
CA ALA A 97 8.21 -12.14 9.01
C ALA A 97 7.65 -12.37 10.42
N ASP A 98 8.21 -11.71 11.44
CA ASP A 98 7.74 -11.75 12.83
C ASP A 98 6.34 -11.12 12.98
N GLU A 99 6.03 -10.10 12.17
CA GLU A 99 4.67 -9.53 12.05
C GLU A 99 3.70 -10.39 11.22
N GLY A 100 4.18 -11.53 10.68
CA GLY A 100 3.36 -12.51 9.97
C GLY A 100 3.40 -12.39 8.44
N ASN A 101 4.26 -11.56 7.86
CA ASN A 101 4.40 -11.48 6.42
C ASN A 101 5.10 -12.75 5.87
N GLU A 102 4.33 -13.62 5.22
CA GLU A 102 4.81 -14.89 4.67
C GLU A 102 5.84 -14.71 3.54
N VAL A 103 5.72 -13.63 2.77
CA VAL A 103 6.64 -13.29 1.69
C VAL A 103 8.03 -12.98 2.25
N ALA A 104 8.10 -12.19 3.32
CA ALA A 104 9.32 -11.85 4.03
C ALA A 104 10.00 -13.10 4.62
N ALA A 105 9.24 -13.96 5.29
CA ALA A 105 9.76 -15.22 5.84
C ALA A 105 10.37 -16.13 4.75
N THR A 106 9.71 -16.19 3.59
CA THR A 106 10.16 -16.95 2.44
C THR A 106 11.45 -16.36 1.84
N LEU A 107 11.49 -15.05 1.65
CA LEU A 107 12.64 -14.33 1.11
C LEU A 107 13.85 -14.44 2.04
N LEU A 108 13.64 -14.28 3.35
CA LEU A 108 14.67 -14.43 4.38
C LEU A 108 15.33 -15.81 4.31
N THR A 109 14.52 -16.87 4.29
CA THR A 109 15.01 -18.26 4.17
C THR A 109 15.79 -18.47 2.87
N ARG A 110 15.31 -17.92 1.76
CA ARG A 110 15.95 -18.06 0.45
C ARG A 110 17.31 -17.37 0.41
N LEU A 111 17.43 -16.17 0.96
CA LEU A 111 18.68 -15.41 0.99
C LEU A 111 19.71 -16.10 1.88
N ILE A 112 19.32 -16.55 3.07
CA ILE A 112 20.23 -17.27 3.98
C ILE A 112 20.79 -18.54 3.31
N ARG A 113 19.96 -19.33 2.63
CA ARG A 113 20.41 -20.56 1.94
C ARG A 113 21.14 -20.30 0.62
N GLY A 114 20.95 -19.14 0.01
CA GLY A 114 21.56 -18.76 -1.27
C GLY A 114 22.94 -18.13 -1.15
N THR A 115 23.40 -17.86 0.09
CA THR A 115 24.72 -17.27 0.38
C THR A 115 25.79 -18.31 0.75
N GLU A 116 25.52 -19.62 0.57
CA GLU A 116 26.46 -20.74 0.75
C GLU A 116 27.23 -21.13 -0.52
#